data_AF-F9X5K4-F1
#
_entry.id   AF-F9X5K4-F1
#
_cell.length_a   1.000
_cell.length_b   1.000
_cell.length_c   1.000
_cell.angle_alpha   90.00
_cell.angle_beta   90.00
_cell.angle_gamma   90.00
#
_symmetry.space_group_name_H-M   'P 1'
#
loop_
_entity.id
_entity.type
_entity.pdbx_description
1 polymer ?
#
loop_
_entity_poly.entity_id
_entity_poly.type
_entity_poly.pdbx_seq_one_letter_code
_entity_poly.pdbx_strand_id
1 'polypeptide(L)'
;MKTTSHTLSPPSLEELAQVLSPALKANFKTSSVTVERCPDLRKPPYHLATEGLSGQESVADIGGQPNLFPQPRLECKYSLLEIAKEMEMSGSKGQLLGAGAGPFHVIGMNSELSPNLSWEKSFDNVNNLTYYTKIEEDHGKPIARCEKSPCADCALMMNLYGSTGNSGPVLKITARTRTGSQKSFTECIRRALFDKYGDAHPISIGGVFVMKTGKAQFHVMP
;
A
#
# COMPACT_ATOMS: atom_id res chain seq x y z
N MET A 1 -3.79 -1.02 20.93
CA MET A 1 -2.39 -1.02 20.44
C MET A 1 -1.67 0.17 21.12
N LYS A 2 -0.33 0.24 21.22
CA LYS A 2 0.28 1.52 21.61
C LYS A 2 0.41 2.37 20.35
N THR A 3 -0.41 3.40 20.25
CA THR A 3 -0.57 4.22 19.05
C THR A 3 -0.07 5.64 19.30
N THR A 4 0.60 6.22 18.30
CA THR A 4 0.98 7.64 18.28
C THR A 4 0.48 8.26 16.99
N SER A 5 -0.19 9.41 17.09
CA SER A 5 -0.78 10.10 15.95
C SER A 5 0.05 11.33 15.58
N HIS A 6 0.26 11.53 14.28
CA HIS A 6 1.02 12.65 13.74
C HIS A 6 0.20 13.35 12.66
N THR A 7 -0.21 14.59 12.92
CA THR A 7 -0.91 15.40 11.92
C THR A 7 0.08 15.90 10.88
N LEU A 8 -0.20 15.61 9.61
CA LEU A 8 0.58 16.11 8.47
C LEU A 8 -0.13 17.31 7.84
N SER A 9 0.65 18.19 7.22
CA SER A 9 0.14 19.31 6.43
C SER A 9 0.60 19.13 4.98
N PRO A 10 0.00 18.21 4.22
CA PRO A 10 0.48 17.89 2.88
C PRO A 10 0.26 19.08 1.91
N PRO A 11 1.17 19.27 0.94
CA PRO A 11 0.98 20.22 -0.17
C PRO A 11 -0.15 19.74 -1.09
N SER A 12 -0.59 20.62 -2.00
CA SER A 12 -1.65 20.26 -2.96
C SER A 12 -1.19 19.19 -3.96
N LEU A 13 -2.16 18.51 -4.59
CA LEU A 13 -1.86 17.55 -5.65
C LEU A 13 -1.15 18.22 -6.83
N GLU A 14 -1.46 19.48 -7.13
CA GLU A 14 -0.81 20.25 -8.20
C GLU A 14 0.66 20.53 -7.87
N GLU A 15 0.96 20.90 -6.63
CA GLU A 15 2.34 21.12 -6.18
C GLU A 15 3.12 19.79 -6.20
N LEU A 16 2.54 18.71 -5.68
CA LEU A 16 3.14 17.38 -5.78
C LEU A 16 3.40 16.98 -7.23
N ALA A 17 2.47 17.26 -8.15
CA ALA A 17 2.67 17.00 -9.57
C ALA A 17 3.85 17.79 -10.15
N GLN A 18 4.00 19.06 -9.77
CA GLN A 18 5.12 19.91 -10.19
C GLN A 18 6.46 19.40 -9.66
N VAL A 19 6.50 18.92 -8.41
CA VAL A 19 7.72 18.36 -7.79
C VAL A 19 8.11 17.02 -8.42
N LEU A 20 7.14 16.13 -8.67
CA LEU A 20 7.41 14.78 -9.17
C LEU A 20 7.74 14.74 -10.67
N SER A 21 7.17 15.67 -11.45
CA SER A 21 7.37 15.75 -12.90
C SER A 21 8.83 15.76 -13.36
N PRO A 22 9.71 16.66 -12.89
CA PRO A 22 11.10 16.70 -13.31
C PRO A 22 11.87 15.44 -12.88
N ALA A 23 11.62 14.94 -11.67
CA ALA A 23 12.29 13.75 -11.15
C ALA A 23 11.98 12.49 -11.99
N LEU A 24 10.72 12.30 -12.37
CA LEU A 24 10.31 11.20 -13.24
C LEU A 24 10.82 11.37 -14.68
N LYS A 25 10.90 12.59 -15.22
CA LYS A 25 11.51 12.85 -16.54
C LYS A 25 13.01 12.54 -16.55
N ALA A 26 13.71 12.79 -15.45
CA ALA A 26 15.13 12.44 -15.32
C ALA A 26 15.37 10.92 -15.25
N ASN A 27 14.38 10.14 -14.81
CA ASN A 27 14.54 8.70 -14.58
C ASN A 27 13.86 7.79 -15.61
N PHE A 28 12.96 8.33 -16.43
CA PHE A 28 12.21 7.56 -17.42
C PHE A 28 12.17 8.31 -18.75
N LYS A 29 12.34 7.56 -19.85
CA LYS A 29 12.30 8.12 -21.22
C LYS A 29 10.99 8.85 -21.50
N THR A 30 9.89 8.34 -20.97
CA THR A 30 8.58 8.99 -21.07
C THR A 30 7.88 8.92 -19.73
N SER A 31 7.43 10.05 -19.23
CA SER A 31 6.67 10.15 -17.98
C SER A 31 5.67 11.29 -18.02
N SER A 32 4.61 11.16 -17.22
CA SER A 32 3.60 12.20 -17.01
C SER A 32 3.11 12.14 -15.57
N VAL A 33 2.90 13.30 -14.96
CA VAL A 33 2.27 13.46 -13.66
C VAL A 33 1.18 14.51 -13.80
N THR A 34 -0.06 14.11 -13.62
CA THR A 34 -1.24 14.98 -13.75
C THR A 34 -2.16 14.78 -12.56
N VAL A 35 -2.93 15.82 -12.24
CA VAL A 35 -4.07 15.70 -11.33
C VAL A 35 -5.29 15.38 -12.18
N GLU A 36 -5.92 14.25 -11.92
CA GLU A 36 -7.10 13.79 -12.66
C GLU A 36 -8.15 13.25 -11.70
N ARG A 37 -9.41 13.21 -12.15
CA ARG A 37 -10.45 12.50 -11.40
C ARG A 37 -10.17 11.00 -11.44
N CYS A 38 -10.19 10.35 -10.28
CA CYS A 38 -9.96 8.93 -10.12
C CYS A 38 -10.96 8.13 -10.97
N PRO A 39 -10.49 7.20 -11.84
CA PRO A 39 -11.37 6.26 -12.51
C PRO A 39 -11.97 5.27 -11.49
N ASP A 40 -13.02 4.55 -11.86
CA ASP A 40 -13.59 3.49 -11.00
C ASP A 40 -12.58 2.34 -10.84
N LEU A 41 -11.93 2.27 -9.68
CA LEU A 41 -10.88 1.31 -9.37
C LEU A 41 -11.39 -0.10 -9.09
N ARG A 42 -12.71 -0.33 -9.05
CA ARG A 42 -13.27 -1.70 -8.99
C ARG A 42 -13.13 -2.41 -10.34
N LYS A 43 -12.93 -1.67 -11.42
CA LYS A 43 -12.84 -2.20 -12.79
C LYS A 43 -11.40 -2.64 -13.11
N PRO A 44 -11.23 -3.49 -14.14
CA PRO A 44 -9.90 -3.79 -14.66
C PRO A 44 -9.13 -2.50 -15.00
N PRO A 45 -7.81 -2.47 -14.79
CA PRO A 45 -6.96 -3.55 -14.30
C PRO A 45 -6.78 -3.59 -12.76
N TYR A 46 -7.50 -2.77 -11.99
CA TYR A 46 -7.18 -2.53 -10.57
C TYR A 46 -7.90 -3.49 -9.61
N HIS A 47 -9.19 -3.74 -9.84
CA HIS A 47 -10.01 -4.65 -9.03
C HIS A 47 -9.97 -4.36 -7.50
N LEU A 48 -9.95 -3.08 -7.14
CA LEU A 48 -9.99 -2.65 -5.73
C LEU A 48 -11.37 -2.84 -5.11
N ALA A 49 -11.40 -2.88 -3.77
CA ALA A 49 -12.62 -3.03 -2.98
C ALA A 49 -13.52 -1.77 -2.97
N THR A 50 -13.03 -0.63 -3.46
CA THR A 50 -13.80 0.61 -3.60
C THR A 50 -13.58 1.29 -4.95
N GLU A 51 -14.41 2.28 -5.26
CA GLU A 51 -14.38 3.00 -6.54
C GLU A 51 -13.18 3.96 -6.68
N GLY A 52 -12.56 4.39 -5.59
CA GLY A 52 -11.53 5.42 -5.64
C GLY A 52 -10.57 5.40 -4.45
N LEU A 53 -9.79 6.47 -4.32
CA LEU A 53 -8.78 6.60 -3.27
C LEU A 53 -9.07 7.75 -2.32
N SER A 54 -10.01 8.64 -2.63
CA SER A 54 -10.11 9.92 -1.95
C SER A 54 -10.94 9.89 -0.66
N GLY A 55 -10.68 10.88 0.18
CA GLY A 55 -11.44 11.29 1.35
C GLY A 55 -10.88 10.75 2.67
N GLN A 56 -10.55 11.66 3.58
CA GLN A 56 -9.99 11.36 4.91
C GLN A 56 -8.79 10.41 4.83
N GLU A 57 -7.85 10.75 3.95
CA GLU A 57 -6.65 9.97 3.70
C GLU A 57 -5.75 9.95 4.95
N SER A 58 -5.24 8.76 5.28
CA SER A 58 -4.28 8.55 6.35
C SER A 58 -3.34 7.39 5.99
N VAL A 59 -2.24 7.29 6.71
CA VAL A 59 -1.32 6.15 6.60
C VAL A 59 -1.02 5.61 7.99
N ALA A 60 -0.66 4.33 8.06
CA ALA A 60 -0.19 3.72 9.28
C ALA A 60 1.03 2.84 9.02
N ASP A 61 1.95 2.88 9.98
CA ASP A 61 3.11 1.99 10.07
C ASP A 61 2.95 1.18 11.36
N ILE A 62 2.82 -0.13 11.22
CA ILE A 62 2.48 -1.05 12.29
C ILE A 62 3.64 -2.00 12.48
N GLY A 63 4.15 -2.08 13.71
CA GLY A 63 5.23 -3.00 14.05
C GLY A 63 6.54 -2.63 13.36
N GLY A 64 7.14 -3.58 12.66
CA GLY A 64 8.34 -3.36 11.85
C GLY A 64 9.28 -4.55 11.83
N GLN A 65 10.40 -4.40 11.11
CA GLN A 65 11.44 -5.43 11.02
C GLN A 65 11.92 -6.02 12.36
N PRO A 66 12.00 -5.24 13.47
CA PRO A 66 12.36 -5.79 14.78
C PRO A 66 11.38 -6.84 15.33
N ASN A 67 10.16 -6.94 14.78
CA ASN A 67 9.20 -7.98 15.16
C ASN A 67 9.48 -9.31 14.45
N LEU A 68 10.27 -9.28 13.37
CA LEU A 68 10.59 -10.44 12.55
C LEU A 68 12.01 -10.96 12.80
N PHE A 69 12.98 -10.06 12.95
CA PHE A 69 14.41 -10.38 13.03
C PHE A 69 15.03 -9.83 14.33
N PRO A 70 15.95 -10.55 15.00
CA PRO A 70 16.58 -11.83 14.59
C PRO A 70 15.76 -13.09 14.85
N GLN A 71 14.75 -13.00 15.71
CA GLN A 71 13.80 -14.08 15.98
C GLN A 71 12.38 -13.51 15.88
N PRO A 72 11.45 -14.23 15.23
CA PRO A 72 10.10 -13.72 15.04
C PRO A 72 9.34 -13.68 16.37
N ARG A 73 8.74 -12.53 16.64
CA ARG A 73 7.84 -12.29 17.78
C ARG A 73 6.43 -12.72 17.41
N LEU A 74 6.16 -14.03 17.54
CA LEU A 74 4.90 -14.64 17.10
C LEU A 74 3.66 -14.20 17.91
N GLU A 75 3.84 -13.45 18.98
CA GLU A 75 2.77 -12.74 19.68
C GLU A 75 2.29 -11.48 18.96
N CYS A 76 3.06 -10.96 18.00
CA CYS A 76 2.71 -9.75 17.22
C CYS A 76 1.68 -10.08 16.13
N LYS A 77 0.43 -10.26 16.55
CA LYS A 77 -0.74 -10.51 15.70
C LYS A 77 -1.65 -9.29 15.74
N TYR A 78 -2.20 -8.93 14.58
CA TYR A 78 -3.03 -7.74 14.45
C TYR A 78 -4.26 -8.04 13.58
N SER A 79 -5.27 -7.19 13.71
CA SER A 79 -6.42 -7.15 12.81
C SER A 79 -6.39 -5.85 12.02
N LEU A 80 -6.56 -5.93 10.70
CA LEU A 80 -6.63 -4.75 9.83
C LEU A 80 -7.80 -3.83 10.23
N LEU A 81 -8.90 -4.39 10.75
CA LEU A 81 -10.06 -3.60 11.19
C LEU A 81 -9.79 -2.89 12.53
N GLU A 82 -9.11 -3.55 13.46
CA GLU A 82 -8.68 -2.88 14.70
C GLU A 82 -7.63 -1.79 14.41
N ILE A 83 -6.74 -2.03 13.43
CA ILE A 83 -5.83 -0.99 12.94
C ILE A 83 -6.61 0.19 12.34
N ALA A 84 -7.64 -0.04 11.53
CA ALA A 84 -8.47 1.03 10.98
C ALA A 84 -9.15 1.88 12.07
N LYS A 85 -9.56 1.26 13.19
CA LYS A 85 -10.10 1.98 14.35
C LYS A 85 -9.03 2.83 15.04
N GLU A 86 -7.82 2.29 15.21
CA GLU A 86 -6.67 3.01 15.78
C GLU A 86 -6.17 4.14 14.85
N MET A 87 -6.41 4.02 13.54
CA MET A 87 -6.23 5.09 12.54
C MET A 87 -7.35 6.14 12.58
N GLU A 88 -8.29 6.03 13.53
CA GLU A 88 -9.45 6.91 13.68
C GLU A 88 -10.34 6.99 12.41
N MET A 89 -10.35 5.92 11.61
CA MET A 89 -11.15 5.87 10.39
C MET A 89 -12.64 5.72 10.72
N SER A 90 -13.49 6.29 9.88
CA SER A 90 -14.94 6.20 10.03
C SER A 90 -15.42 4.75 10.01
N GLY A 91 -16.18 4.33 11.02
CA GLY A 91 -16.84 3.03 11.04
C GLY A 91 -17.95 2.88 9.98
N SER A 92 -18.44 3.97 9.39
CA SER A 92 -19.53 3.92 8.41
C SER A 92 -19.06 3.62 6.99
N LYS A 93 -17.81 3.92 6.65
CA LYS A 93 -17.24 3.64 5.33
C LYS A 93 -15.72 3.82 5.34
N GLY A 94 -15.00 2.88 4.75
CA GLY A 94 -13.57 3.04 4.50
C GLY A 94 -12.94 1.89 3.75
N GLN A 95 -11.64 2.05 3.47
CA GLN A 95 -10.81 1.04 2.84
C GLN A 95 -9.40 1.03 3.41
N LEU A 96 -8.74 -0.12 3.28
CA LEU A 96 -7.32 -0.26 3.52
C LEU A 96 -6.64 -0.89 2.30
N LEU A 97 -5.56 -0.26 1.87
CA LEU A 97 -4.60 -0.77 0.89
C LEU A 97 -3.23 -0.83 1.54
N GLY A 98 -2.36 -1.76 1.15
CA GLY A 98 -1.01 -1.76 1.73
C GLY A 98 -0.18 -2.99 1.41
N ALA A 99 0.81 -3.22 2.26
CA ALA A 99 1.69 -4.38 2.23
C ALA A 99 2.25 -4.70 3.61
N GLY A 100 2.49 -5.97 3.90
CA GLY A 100 3.10 -6.41 5.16
C GLY A 100 3.07 -7.92 5.31
N ALA A 101 3.27 -8.44 6.52
CA ALA A 101 3.29 -9.88 6.74
C ALA A 101 1.88 -10.44 6.96
N GLY A 102 1.63 -11.60 6.34
CA GLY A 102 0.36 -12.30 6.43
C GLY A 102 0.12 -12.95 7.79
N PRO A 103 -1.14 -13.30 8.10
CA PRO A 103 -1.51 -13.90 9.38
C PRO A 103 -1.07 -15.37 9.43
N PHE A 104 0.18 -15.61 9.81
CA PHE A 104 0.73 -16.96 9.94
C PHE A 104 -0.09 -17.85 10.89
N HIS A 105 -0.78 -17.25 11.87
CA HIS A 105 -1.66 -17.95 12.81
C HIS A 105 -2.96 -18.46 12.18
N VAL A 106 -3.32 -17.99 10.99
CA VAL A 106 -4.48 -18.46 10.21
C VAL A 106 -4.02 -19.29 9.01
N ILE A 107 -3.01 -18.82 8.28
CA ILE A 107 -2.50 -19.48 7.07
C ILE A 107 -1.65 -20.71 7.41
N GLY A 108 -1.08 -20.77 8.61
CA GLY A 108 -0.20 -21.85 9.08
C GLY A 108 1.26 -21.71 8.66
N MET A 109 1.61 -20.64 7.93
CA MET A 109 2.98 -20.35 7.49
C MET A 109 3.18 -18.87 7.18
N ASN A 110 4.43 -18.47 6.93
CA ASN A 110 4.77 -17.12 6.53
C ASN A 110 4.20 -16.78 5.15
N SER A 111 3.87 -15.51 4.96
CA SER A 111 3.38 -14.99 3.69
C SER A 111 3.52 -13.48 3.60
N GLU A 112 3.56 -12.98 2.37
CA GLU A 112 3.46 -11.56 2.05
C GLU A 112 1.97 -11.21 1.84
N LEU A 113 1.45 -10.25 2.60
CA LEU A 113 0.06 -9.79 2.51
C LEU A 113 -0.04 -8.54 1.64
N SER A 114 -1.06 -8.48 0.80
CA SER A 114 -1.44 -7.32 -0.02
C SER A 114 -2.87 -6.89 0.34
N PRO A 115 -3.07 -6.13 1.44
CA PRO A 115 -4.36 -5.59 1.83
C PRO A 115 -5.09 -4.89 0.69
N ASN A 116 -6.34 -5.29 0.49
CA ASN A 116 -7.32 -4.66 -0.39
C ASN A 116 -8.70 -4.98 0.16
N LEU A 117 -9.17 -4.19 1.12
CA LEU A 117 -10.46 -4.42 1.77
C LEU A 117 -11.21 -3.12 1.98
N SER A 118 -12.52 -3.22 2.09
CA SER A 118 -13.40 -2.09 2.42
C SER A 118 -14.51 -2.51 3.37
N TRP A 119 -15.16 -1.51 3.98
CA TRP A 119 -16.36 -1.69 4.77
C TRP A 119 -17.37 -0.58 4.47
N GLU A 120 -18.65 -0.91 4.67
CA GLU A 120 -19.75 0.04 4.58
C GLU A 120 -20.75 -0.22 5.72
N LYS A 121 -21.32 0.86 6.27
CA LYS A 121 -22.23 0.89 7.43
C LYS A 121 -21.58 0.52 8.77
N SER A 122 -20.77 -0.54 8.82
CA SER A 122 -20.00 -0.94 10.01
C SER A 122 -18.74 -1.72 9.63
N PHE A 123 -17.80 -1.83 10.57
CA PHE A 123 -16.62 -2.69 10.45
C PHE A 123 -16.93 -4.19 10.37
N ASP A 124 -18.18 -4.60 10.60
CA ASP A 124 -18.58 -6.01 10.47
C ASP A 124 -18.97 -6.36 9.02
N ASN A 125 -19.31 -5.36 8.21
CA ASN A 125 -19.71 -5.54 6.82
C ASN A 125 -18.53 -5.31 5.88
N VAL A 126 -17.59 -6.26 5.90
CA VAL A 126 -16.31 -6.17 5.17
C VAL A 126 -16.38 -6.85 3.81
N ASN A 127 -15.96 -6.13 2.78
CA ASN A 127 -15.60 -6.70 1.49
C ASN A 127 -14.08 -6.93 1.44
N ASN A 128 -13.65 -8.17 1.68
CA ASN A 128 -12.23 -8.51 1.70
C ASN A 128 -11.77 -9.06 0.35
N LEU A 129 -10.97 -8.27 -0.36
CA LEU A 129 -10.30 -8.65 -1.62
C LEU A 129 -8.77 -8.75 -1.44
N THR A 130 -8.30 -8.88 -0.19
CA THR A 130 -6.89 -9.02 0.16
C THR A 130 -6.33 -10.32 -0.40
N TYR A 131 -5.11 -10.27 -0.90
CA TYR A 131 -4.34 -11.44 -1.29
C TYR A 131 -3.16 -11.65 -0.35
N TYR A 132 -2.71 -12.89 -0.27
CA TYR A 132 -1.42 -13.23 0.32
C TYR A 132 -0.62 -14.09 -0.65
N THR A 133 0.70 -14.03 -0.55
CA THR A 133 1.63 -14.86 -1.32
C THR A 133 2.53 -15.64 -0.36
N LYS A 134 2.61 -16.96 -0.53
CA LYS A 134 3.47 -17.87 0.25
C LYS A 134 4.39 -18.67 -0.67
N ILE A 135 5.47 -19.20 -0.11
CA ILE A 135 6.28 -20.23 -0.77
C ILE A 135 5.68 -21.61 -0.46
N GLU A 136 5.45 -22.41 -1.49
CA GLU A 136 5.09 -23.83 -1.36
C GLU A 136 6.10 -24.69 -2.12
N GLU A 137 6.08 -26.00 -1.86
CA GLU A 137 6.85 -26.96 -2.65
C GLU A 137 5.97 -27.54 -3.76
N ASP A 138 6.48 -27.52 -4.99
CA ASP A 138 5.90 -28.23 -6.13
C ASP A 138 7.00 -29.05 -6.83
N HIS A 139 6.85 -30.37 -6.82
CA HIS A 139 7.84 -31.31 -7.34
C HIS A 139 9.29 -31.04 -6.84
N GLY A 140 9.47 -30.78 -5.55
CA GLY A 140 10.78 -30.51 -4.94
C GLY A 140 11.36 -29.12 -5.25
N LYS A 141 10.57 -28.20 -5.80
CA LYS A 141 10.99 -26.82 -6.09
C LYS A 141 10.11 -25.81 -5.35
N PRO A 142 10.70 -24.75 -4.76
CA PRO A 142 9.91 -23.68 -4.17
C PRO A 142 9.18 -22.89 -5.26
N ILE A 143 7.87 -22.76 -5.11
CA ILE A 143 7.00 -21.95 -5.97
C ILE A 143 6.29 -20.89 -5.14
N ALA A 144 6.11 -19.69 -5.69
CA ALA A 144 5.28 -18.66 -5.06
C ALA A 144 3.82 -18.89 -5.45
N ARG A 145 2.94 -19.07 -4.46
CA ARG A 145 1.50 -19.19 -4.66
C ARG A 145 0.79 -17.97 -4.09
N CYS A 146 -0.06 -17.34 -4.89
CA CYS A 146 -0.87 -16.20 -4.50
C CYS A 146 -2.35 -16.59 -4.41
N GLU A 147 -2.98 -16.28 -3.29
CA GLU A 147 -4.36 -16.67 -2.96
C GLU A 147 -5.09 -15.54 -2.24
N LYS A 148 -6.43 -15.62 -2.20
CA LYS A 148 -7.23 -14.69 -1.39
C LYS A 148 -7.02 -14.99 0.10
N SER A 149 -6.85 -13.93 0.89
CA SER A 149 -6.78 -14.07 2.34
C SER A 149 -8.12 -14.54 2.92
N PRO A 150 -8.12 -15.54 3.81
CA PRO A 150 -9.36 -16.04 4.43
C PRO A 150 -9.90 -15.11 5.53
N CYS A 151 -9.11 -14.12 5.96
CA CYS A 151 -9.46 -13.22 7.05
C CYS A 151 -8.87 -11.81 6.85
N ALA A 152 -9.22 -10.89 7.74
CA ALA A 152 -8.68 -9.53 7.80
C ALA A 152 -7.55 -9.39 8.83
N ASP A 153 -6.90 -10.50 9.21
CA ASP A 153 -5.77 -10.48 10.13
C ASP A 153 -4.47 -10.23 9.39
N CYS A 154 -3.48 -9.75 10.13
CA CYS A 154 -2.09 -9.67 9.71
C CYS A 154 -1.16 -9.93 10.91
N ALA A 155 0.14 -9.91 10.67
CA ALA A 155 1.11 -10.12 11.73
C ALA A 155 2.39 -9.32 11.49
N LEU A 156 3.24 -9.26 12.52
CA LEU A 156 4.61 -8.73 12.53
C LEU A 156 4.77 -7.27 12.12
N MET A 157 4.47 -6.91 10.86
CA MET A 157 4.58 -5.56 10.33
C MET A 157 3.58 -5.29 9.21
N MET A 158 3.16 -4.04 9.08
CA MET A 158 2.25 -3.59 8.02
C MET A 158 2.44 -2.11 7.71
N ASN A 159 2.41 -1.75 6.43
CA ASN A 159 2.29 -0.37 5.97
C ASN A 159 0.96 -0.21 5.23
N LEU A 160 0.10 0.68 5.73
CA LEU A 160 -1.26 0.85 5.23
C LEU A 160 -1.50 2.28 4.74
N TYR A 161 -2.31 2.37 3.71
CA TYR A 161 -3.01 3.57 3.26
C TYR A 161 -4.50 3.38 3.54
N GLY A 162 -5.08 4.31 4.28
CA GLY A 162 -6.50 4.35 4.61
C GLY A 162 -7.19 5.53 3.94
N SER A 163 -8.42 5.32 3.47
CA SER A 163 -9.31 6.41 3.07
C SER A 163 -10.77 5.96 3.08
N THR A 164 -11.69 6.88 2.78
CA THR A 164 -13.12 6.54 2.59
C THR A 164 -13.40 5.82 1.26
N GLY A 165 -12.42 5.73 0.36
CA GLY A 165 -12.54 5.04 -0.92
C GLY A 165 -13.48 5.72 -1.93
N ASN A 166 -13.68 7.02 -1.80
CA ASN A 166 -14.53 7.79 -2.70
C ASN A 166 -13.78 8.12 -4.01
N SER A 167 -14.54 8.37 -5.08
CA SER A 167 -14.00 9.09 -6.23
C SER A 167 -13.54 10.50 -5.81
N GLY A 168 -12.55 11.05 -6.52
CA GLY A 168 -11.99 12.36 -6.24
C GLY A 168 -10.75 12.65 -7.08
N PRO A 169 -10.14 13.84 -6.96
CA PRO A 169 -8.89 14.14 -7.63
C PRO A 169 -7.73 13.30 -7.04
N VAL A 170 -6.89 12.77 -7.92
CA VAL A 170 -5.71 11.96 -7.57
C VAL A 170 -4.51 12.32 -8.45
N LEU A 171 -3.31 12.01 -7.99
CA LEU A 171 -2.12 12.01 -8.82
C LEU A 171 -2.15 10.81 -9.77
N LYS A 172 -2.31 11.06 -11.06
CA LYS A 172 -2.09 10.06 -12.09
C LYS A 172 -0.65 10.15 -12.58
N ILE A 173 0.12 9.14 -12.24
CA ILE A 173 1.52 9.03 -12.61
C ILE A 173 1.68 7.94 -13.66
N THR A 174 2.31 8.26 -14.78
CA THR A 174 2.72 7.28 -15.78
C THR A 174 4.21 7.40 -16.03
N ALA A 175 4.87 6.26 -16.20
CA ALA A 175 6.30 6.20 -16.48
C ALA A 175 6.58 4.97 -17.38
N ARG A 176 7.42 5.16 -18.40
CA ARG A 176 7.80 4.12 -19.36
C ARG A 176 9.29 4.19 -19.63
N THR A 177 9.92 3.02 -19.66
CA THR A 177 11.35 2.82 -19.95
C THR A 177 12.23 3.58 -18.95
N ARG A 178 12.62 2.89 -17.87
CA ARG A 178 13.53 3.44 -16.87
C ARG A 178 14.93 3.62 -17.49
N THR A 179 15.47 4.82 -17.39
CA THR A 179 16.77 5.22 -17.95
C THR A 179 17.70 5.83 -16.91
N GLY A 180 17.17 6.25 -15.76
CA GLY A 180 17.96 6.85 -14.68
C GLY A 180 18.49 5.86 -13.66
N SER A 181 19.18 6.40 -12.66
CA SER A 181 19.90 5.65 -11.61
C SER A 181 19.01 5.14 -10.48
N GLN A 182 17.81 5.70 -10.29
CA GLN A 182 16.88 5.24 -9.26
C GLN A 182 16.46 3.79 -9.55
N LYS A 183 16.37 2.94 -8.51
CA LYS A 183 16.18 1.49 -8.69
C LYS A 183 14.73 1.14 -9.01
N SER A 184 13.77 1.89 -8.45
CA SER A 184 12.35 1.64 -8.64
C SER A 184 11.52 2.90 -8.89
N PHE A 185 10.31 2.70 -9.37
CA PHE A 185 9.31 3.74 -9.57
C PHE A 185 8.96 4.47 -8.26
N THR A 186 8.74 3.72 -7.18
CA THR A 186 8.40 4.25 -5.86
C THR A 186 9.59 4.95 -5.19
N GLU A 187 10.82 4.45 -5.39
CA GLU A 187 12.02 5.12 -4.90
C GLU A 187 12.20 6.50 -5.55
N CYS A 188 11.98 6.60 -6.86
CA CYS A 188 12.03 7.87 -7.58
C CYS A 188 11.05 8.91 -7.00
N ILE A 189 9.83 8.50 -6.67
CA ILE A 189 8.82 9.36 -6.05
C ILE A 189 9.27 9.78 -4.65
N ARG A 190 9.61 8.81 -3.79
CA ARG A 190 10.02 9.06 -2.40
C ARG A 190 11.22 10.00 -2.31
N ARG A 191 12.24 9.79 -3.17
CA ARG A 191 13.42 10.65 -3.22
C ARG A 191 13.10 12.07 -3.63
N ALA A 192 12.29 12.26 -4.68
CA ALA A 192 11.90 13.59 -5.14
C ALA A 192 11.18 14.40 -4.05
N LEU A 193 10.30 13.74 -3.29
CA LEU A 193 9.61 14.39 -2.17
C LEU A 193 10.59 14.70 -1.01
N PHE A 194 11.45 13.76 -0.66
CA PHE A 194 12.45 13.98 0.38
C PHE A 194 13.40 15.13 0.04
N ASP A 195 13.90 15.19 -1.20
CA ASP A 195 14.83 16.24 -1.63
C ASP A 195 14.17 17.63 -1.63
N LYS A 196 12.83 17.69 -1.79
CA LYS A 196 12.06 18.94 -1.76
C LYS A 196 11.65 19.38 -0.35
N TYR A 197 11.19 18.46 0.48
CA TYR A 197 10.50 18.77 1.74
C TYR A 197 11.32 18.42 2.99
N GLY A 198 12.26 17.47 2.89
CA GLY A 198 13.11 17.03 3.99
C GLY A 198 12.36 16.44 5.20
N ASP A 199 13.09 16.21 6.29
CA ASP A 199 12.53 15.62 7.52
C ASP A 199 11.58 16.58 8.26
N ALA A 200 11.73 17.89 8.05
CA ALA A 200 10.92 18.91 8.69
C ALA A 200 9.47 18.93 8.17
N HIS A 201 9.22 18.37 6.98
CA HIS A 201 7.91 18.36 6.35
C HIS A 201 7.63 16.99 5.70
N PRO A 202 7.35 15.96 6.51
CA PRO A 202 7.18 14.60 6.02
C PRO A 202 5.93 14.47 5.13
N ILE A 203 6.12 13.83 3.97
CA ILE A 203 5.05 13.54 3.00
C ILE A 203 4.80 12.04 2.95
N SER A 204 3.55 11.65 3.14
CA SER A 204 3.08 10.27 2.96
C SER A 204 2.21 10.18 1.71
N ILE A 205 2.47 9.17 0.87
CA ILE A 205 1.67 8.87 -0.32
C ILE A 205 1.29 7.39 -0.29
N GLY A 206 0.01 7.12 -0.55
CA GLY A 206 -0.51 5.78 -0.80
C GLY A 206 -1.38 5.73 -2.05
N GLY A 207 -1.75 4.53 -2.46
CA GLY A 207 -2.58 4.30 -3.64
C GLY A 207 -2.23 2.98 -4.33
N VAL A 208 -2.50 2.90 -5.63
CA VAL A 208 -2.27 1.71 -6.45
C VAL A 208 -1.58 2.10 -7.76
N PHE A 209 -0.71 1.22 -8.27
CA PHE A 209 -0.19 1.33 -9.63
C PHE A 209 -0.19 -0.04 -10.31
N VAL A 210 -0.15 -0.04 -11.64
CA VAL A 210 -0.13 -1.27 -12.45
C VAL A 210 1.11 -1.28 -13.33
N MET A 211 1.90 -2.35 -13.24
CA MET A 211 2.98 -2.62 -14.19
C MET A 211 2.40 -3.22 -15.47
N LYS A 212 2.13 -2.37 -16.47
CA LYS A 212 1.53 -2.79 -17.75
C LYS A 212 2.43 -3.69 -18.59
N THR A 213 3.74 -3.50 -18.51
CA THR A 213 4.74 -4.21 -19.30
C THR A 213 6.06 -4.27 -18.54
N GLY A 214 6.80 -5.37 -18.67
CA GLY A 214 8.11 -5.54 -18.07
C GLY A 214 8.15 -6.70 -17.06
N LYS A 215 9.24 -6.76 -16.30
CA LYS A 215 9.45 -7.72 -15.21
C LYS A 215 9.87 -6.96 -13.96
N ALA A 216 9.50 -7.47 -12.80
CA ALA A 216 9.92 -6.96 -11.50
C ALA A 216 10.54 -8.08 -10.68
N GLN A 217 11.43 -7.70 -9.75
CA GLN A 217 11.99 -8.62 -8.78
C GLN A 217 11.15 -8.55 -7.51
N PHE A 218 10.65 -9.71 -7.09
CA PHE A 218 9.90 -9.88 -5.85
C PHE A 218 10.65 -10.87 -4.97
N HIS A 219 10.49 -10.74 -3.66
CA HIS A 219 10.81 -11.78 -2.70
C HIS A 219 9.52 -12.22 -2.03
N VAL A 220 9.52 -13.44 -1.52
CA VAL A 220 8.48 -13.99 -0.66
C VAL A 220 9.22 -14.68 0.47
N MET A 221 8.91 -14.32 1.71
CA MET A 221 9.49 -14.96 2.88
C MET A 221 9.17 -16.47 2.89
N PRO A 222 10.15 -17.33 3.23
CA PRO A 222 9.93 -18.76 3.44
C PRO A 222 8.99 -19.03 4.61
#